data_AF-A0A225LVK8-F1
#
_entry.id   AF-A0A225LVK8-F1
#
_cell.length_a   1.000
_cell.length_b   1.000
_cell.length_c   1.000
_cell.angle_alpha   90.00
_cell.angle_beta   90.00
_cell.angle_gamma   90.00
#
_symmetry.space_group_name_H-M   'P 1'
#
loop_
_entity.id
_entity.type
_entity.pdbx_description
1 polymer ?
#
loop_
_entity_poly.entity_id
_entity_poly.type
_entity_poly.pdbx_seq_one_letter_code
_entity_poly.pdbx_strand_id
1 'polypeptide(L)'
;MKTVRVKIDVGRLESFPVGRVDTERLDRSTQADLELQKKADDLQALRDAGDFAREVRRRLGLTQQEFASSINVSLETIRNWEQGRRRPTGAAKALLKVLYKMPKACLAALE
;
A
#
# COMPACT_ATOMS: atom_id res chain seq x y z
N MET A 1 20.89 9.14 -15.88
CA MET A 1 21.33 7.80 -15.42
C MET A 1 21.16 6.81 -16.58
N LYS A 2 22.15 5.95 -16.84
CA LYS A 2 22.09 4.92 -17.89
C LYS A 2 21.48 3.65 -17.29
N THR A 3 20.32 3.22 -17.79
CA THR A 3 19.67 1.98 -17.34
C THR A 3 20.47 0.77 -17.84
N VAL A 4 20.97 -0.06 -16.92
CA VAL A 4 21.64 -1.32 -17.25
C VAL A 4 20.64 -2.46 -17.01
N ARG A 5 20.37 -3.26 -18.05
CA ARG A 5 19.56 -4.48 -17.93
C ARG A 5 20.48 -5.65 -17.59
N VAL A 6 20.16 -6.37 -16.51
CA VAL A 6 20.93 -7.53 -16.03
C VAL A 6 19.99 -8.73 -15.96
N LYS A 7 20.44 -9.90 -16.40
CA LYS A 7 19.70 -11.17 -16.29
C LYS A 7 20.20 -11.89 -15.04
N ILE A 8 19.31 -12.12 -14.08
CA ILE A 8 19.63 -12.73 -12.78
C ILE A 8 19.04 -14.14 -12.74
N ASP A 9 19.80 -15.09 -12.23
CA ASP A 9 19.38 -16.45 -11.94
C ASP A 9 19.28 -16.62 -10.41
N VAL A 10 18.06 -16.83 -9.91
CA VAL A 10 17.78 -16.93 -8.47
C VAL A 10 18.43 -18.18 -7.85
N GLY A 11 18.69 -19.23 -8.64
CA GLY A 11 19.38 -20.44 -8.17
C GLY A 11 20.89 -20.30 -8.08
N ARG A 12 21.46 -19.21 -8.64
CA ARG A 12 22.91 -18.98 -8.69
C ARG A 12 23.25 -17.57 -8.20
N LEU A 13 23.66 -17.47 -6.93
CA LEU A 13 23.99 -16.20 -6.26
C LEU A 13 25.04 -15.37 -7.02
N GLU A 14 25.99 -16.01 -7.71
CA GLU A 14 27.02 -15.33 -8.50
C GLU A 14 26.48 -14.59 -9.73
N SER A 15 25.26 -14.90 -10.18
CA SER A 15 24.60 -14.20 -11.28
C SER A 15 24.07 -12.82 -10.86
N PHE A 16 23.98 -12.56 -9.56
CA PHE A 16 23.54 -11.27 -9.05
C PHE A 16 24.65 -10.24 -9.26
N PRO A 17 24.33 -9.07 -9.83
CA PRO A 17 25.31 -8.01 -9.96
C PRO A 17 25.77 -7.58 -8.56
N VAL A 18 27.07 -7.31 -8.41
CA VAL A 18 27.62 -6.74 -7.16
C VAL A 18 26.92 -5.40 -6.92
N GLY A 19 26.07 -5.37 -5.89
CA GLY A 19 25.38 -4.16 -5.46
C GLY A 19 26.40 -3.08 -5.12
N ARG A 20 26.16 -1.85 -5.58
CA ARG A 20 26.96 -0.70 -5.18
C ARG A 20 26.25 -0.03 -4.02
N VAL A 21 26.89 -0.04 -2.86
CA VAL A 21 26.44 0.69 -1.67
C VAL A 21 27.51 1.71 -1.33
N ASP A 22 27.09 2.93 -1.06
CA ASP A 22 27.95 3.96 -0.48
C ASP A 22 28.14 3.65 1.00
N THR A 23 29.26 3.00 1.33
CA THR A 23 29.58 2.55 2.69
C THR A 23 29.80 3.72 3.63
N GLU A 24 30.41 4.81 3.16
CA GLU A 24 30.64 6.01 3.98
C GLU A 24 29.31 6.69 4.36
N ARG A 25 28.35 6.72 3.44
CA ARG A 25 27.00 7.22 3.74
C ARG A 25 26.27 6.32 4.73
N LEU A 26 26.44 5.01 4.62
CA LEU A 26 25.82 4.05 5.53
C LEU A 26 26.38 4.20 6.95
N ASP A 27 27.69 4.24 7.10
CA ASP A 27 28.36 4.29 8.40
C ASP A 27 28.11 5.60 9.16
N ARG A 28 27.86 6.70 8.44
CA ARG A 28 27.49 8.00 9.04
C ARG A 28 26.01 8.11 9.43
N SER A 29 25.16 7.17 9.01
CA SER A 29 23.73 7.24 9.29
C SER A 29 23.47 7.07 10.79
N THR A 30 22.83 8.06 11.40
CA THR A 30 22.56 8.05 12.84
C THR A 30 21.22 7.37 13.15
N GLN A 31 21.01 7.01 14.42
CA GLN A 31 19.70 6.52 14.86
C GLN A 31 18.59 7.55 14.61
N ALA A 32 18.90 8.85 14.73
CA ALA A 32 17.93 9.92 14.47
C ALA A 32 17.50 9.96 13.00
N ASP A 33 18.44 9.77 12.07
CA ASP A 33 18.15 9.69 10.63
C ASP A 33 17.24 8.49 10.31
N LEU A 34 17.53 7.33 10.93
CA LEU A 34 16.72 6.12 10.77
C LEU A 34 15.30 6.33 11.28
N GLU A 35 15.12 6.94 12.45
CA GLU A 35 13.79 7.20 13.01
C GLU A 35 13.01 8.23 12.18
N LEU A 36 13.67 9.24 11.62
CA LEU A 36 13.04 10.18 10.70
C LEU A 36 12.55 9.47 9.44
N GLN A 37 13.38 8.60 8.86
CA GLN A 37 13.01 7.85 7.67
C GLN A 37 11.87 6.87 7.94
N LYS A 38 11.91 6.13 9.06
CA LYS A 38 10.80 5.24 9.47
C LYS A 38 9.48 5.98 9.57
N LYS A 39 9.47 7.17 10.19
CA LYS A 39 8.27 8.01 10.28
C LYS A 39 7.77 8.44 8.91
N ALA A 40 8.68 8.81 8.01
CA ALA A 40 8.32 9.17 6.64
C ALA A 40 7.71 7.98 5.88
N ASP A 41 8.31 6.80 5.99
CA ASP A 41 7.84 5.56 5.37
C ASP A 41 6.47 5.15 5.93
N ASP A 42 6.25 5.27 7.24
CA ASP A 42 4.96 4.99 7.88
C ASP A 42 3.86 5.94 7.38
N LEU A 43 4.17 7.23 7.22
CA LEU A 43 3.24 8.21 6.65
C LEU A 43 2.93 7.91 5.19
N GLN A 44 3.92 7.49 4.40
CA GLN A 44 3.72 7.09 3.02
C GLN A 44 2.82 5.85 2.94
N ALA A 45 3.07 4.84 3.77
CA ALA A 45 2.27 3.62 3.82
C ALA A 45 0.80 3.88 4.21
N LEU A 46 0.54 4.88 5.07
CA LEU A 46 -0.81 5.32 5.40
C LEU A 46 -1.51 5.97 4.20
N ARG A 47 -0.81 6.81 3.43
CA ARG A 47 -1.33 7.45 2.21
C ARG A 47 -1.66 6.41 1.15
N ASP A 48 -0.73 5.50 0.87
CA ASP A 48 -0.90 4.44 -0.12
C ASP A 48 -2.10 3.55 0.21
N ALA A 49 -2.29 3.22 1.50
CA ALA A 49 -3.45 2.45 1.95
C ALA A 49 -4.77 3.21 1.76
N GLY A 50 -4.77 4.53 1.98
CA GLY A 50 -5.93 5.38 1.76
C GLY A 50 -6.28 5.58 0.29
N ASP A 51 -5.28 5.78 -0.55
CA ASP A 51 -5.45 5.88 -2.01
C ASP A 51 -5.96 4.56 -2.59
N PHE A 52 -5.46 3.42 -2.10
CA PHE A 52 -5.99 2.11 -2.48
C PHE A 52 -7.46 1.94 -2.07
N ALA A 53 -7.85 2.33 -0.85
CA ALA A 53 -9.26 2.25 -0.43
C ALA A 53 -10.17 3.13 -1.30
N ARG A 54 -9.72 4.36 -1.62
CA ARG A 54 -10.44 5.28 -2.50
C ARG A 54 -10.59 4.72 -3.91
N GLU A 55 -9.54 4.08 -4.43
CA GLU A 55 -9.54 3.45 -5.74
C GLU A 55 -10.53 2.29 -5.81
N VAL A 56 -10.55 1.41 -4.80
CA VAL A 56 -11.54 0.32 -4.69
C VAL A 56 -12.96 0.88 -4.77
N ARG A 57 -13.28 1.90 -3.96
CA ARG A 57 -14.60 2.53 -3.98
C ARG A 57 -14.96 3.11 -5.34
N ARG A 58 -14.05 3.87 -5.96
CA ARG A 58 -14.27 4.50 -7.28
C ARG A 58 -14.50 3.46 -8.36
N ARG A 59 -13.77 2.34 -8.31
CA ARG A 59 -13.95 1.21 -9.22
C ARG A 59 -15.32 0.55 -9.11
N LEU A 60 -15.94 0.60 -7.93
CA LEU A 60 -17.31 0.13 -7.69
C LEU A 60 -18.36 1.18 -8.08
N GLY A 61 -17.97 2.41 -8.40
CA GLY A 61 -18.89 3.49 -8.76
C GLY A 61 -19.63 4.10 -7.56
N LEU A 62 -19.18 3.86 -6.34
CA LEU A 62 -19.91 4.23 -5.11
C LEU A 62 -19.43 5.56 -4.52
N THR A 63 -20.35 6.30 -3.90
CA THR A 63 -20.05 7.37 -2.95
C THR A 63 -19.44 6.82 -1.66
N GLN A 64 -18.81 7.68 -0.84
CA GLN A 64 -18.27 7.24 0.45
C GLN A 64 -19.34 6.64 1.37
N GLN A 65 -20.57 7.17 1.33
CA GLN A 65 -21.68 6.70 2.14
C GLN A 65 -22.19 5.34 1.69
N GLU A 66 -22.38 5.15 0.38
CA GLU A 66 -22.79 3.86 -0.18
C GLU A 66 -21.73 2.80 0.08
N PHE A 67 -20.45 3.15 -0.09
CA PHE A 67 -19.36 2.22 0.17
C PHE A 67 -19.31 1.80 1.64
N ALA A 68 -19.39 2.77 2.56
CA ALA A 68 -19.45 2.49 4.00
C ALA A 68 -20.59 1.53 4.35
N SER A 69 -21.77 1.75 3.77
CA SER A 69 -22.95 0.91 3.96
C SER A 69 -22.74 -0.50 3.39
N SER A 70 -22.19 -0.61 2.18
CA SER A 70 -21.96 -1.90 1.50
C SER A 70 -21.02 -2.84 2.25
N ILE A 71 -20.00 -2.31 2.93
CA ILE A 71 -19.03 -3.12 3.69
C ILE A 71 -19.23 -3.03 5.20
N ASN A 72 -20.39 -2.53 5.64
CA ASN A 72 -20.83 -2.45 7.03
C ASN A 72 -19.80 -1.80 7.98
N VAL A 73 -19.32 -0.61 7.62
CA VAL A 73 -18.47 0.24 8.48
C VAL A 73 -19.00 1.66 8.53
N SER A 74 -18.57 2.45 9.50
CA SER A 74 -19.00 3.85 9.58
C SER A 74 -18.41 4.69 8.43
N LEU A 75 -19.15 5.72 7.99
CA LEU A 75 -18.64 6.71 7.04
C LEU A 75 -17.32 7.34 7.50
N GLU A 76 -17.20 7.56 8.82
CA GLU A 76 -15.97 8.09 9.42
C GLU A 76 -14.78 7.14 9.21
N THR A 77 -15.00 5.82 9.29
CA THR A 77 -13.95 4.82 9.03
C THR A 77 -13.45 4.93 7.59
N ILE A 78 -14.36 5.03 6.61
CA ILE A 78 -13.99 5.24 5.20
C ILE A 78 -13.22 6.54 5.01
N ARG A 79 -13.68 7.64 5.63
CA ARG A 79 -12.98 8.93 5.56
C ARG A 79 -11.58 8.86 6.17
N ASN A 80 -11.45 8.23 7.33
CA ASN A 80 -10.16 8.05 8.00
C ASN A 80 -9.19 7.21 7.17
N TRP A 81 -9.69 6.19 6.47
CA TRP A 81 -8.88 5.42 5.52
C TRP A 81 -8.50 6.26 4.31
N GLU A 82 -9.48 6.81 3.57
CA GLU A 82 -9.21 7.54 2.34
C GLU A 82 -8.37 8.81 2.56
N GLN A 83 -8.36 9.40 3.74
CA GLN A 83 -7.51 10.55 4.07
C GLN A 83 -6.12 10.15 4.59
N GLY A 84 -5.82 8.85 4.72
CA GLY A 84 -4.56 8.36 5.26
C GLY A 84 -4.38 8.61 6.77
N ARG A 85 -5.47 8.86 7.52
CA ARG A 85 -5.41 9.02 8.98
C ARG A 85 -5.31 7.68 9.70
N ARG A 86 -5.87 6.63 9.10
CA ARG A 86 -5.82 5.24 9.56
C ARG A 86 -5.64 4.33 8.36
N ARG A 87 -5.07 3.14 8.57
CA ARG A 87 -5.02 2.08 7.55
C ARG A 87 -6.08 1.00 7.82
N PRO A 88 -6.70 0.42 6.78
CA PRO A 88 -7.46 -0.83 6.92
C PRO A 88 -6.55 -1.95 7.43
N THR A 89 -7.04 -2.76 8.37
CA THR A 89 -6.30 -3.88 8.98
C THR A 89 -7.05 -5.20 8.82
N GLY A 90 -6.35 -6.32 8.97
CA GLY A 90 -6.93 -7.67 9.01
C GLY A 90 -7.95 -7.94 7.90
N ALA A 91 -9.18 -8.28 8.29
CA ALA A 91 -10.29 -8.59 7.40
C ALA A 91 -10.63 -7.45 6.43
N ALA A 92 -10.60 -6.18 6.86
CA ALA A 92 -10.89 -5.05 6.00
C ALA A 92 -9.89 -4.94 4.83
N LYS A 93 -8.60 -5.17 5.11
CA LYS A 93 -7.56 -5.19 4.07
C LYS A 93 -7.77 -6.33 3.06
N ALA A 94 -8.19 -7.51 3.55
CA ALA A 94 -8.52 -8.64 2.68
C ALA A 94 -9.75 -8.35 1.81
N LEU A 95 -10.81 -7.82 2.42
CA LEU A 95 -12.05 -7.44 1.73
C LEU A 95 -11.79 -6.43 0.61
N LEU A 96 -11.03 -5.36 0.88
CA LEU A 96 -10.67 -4.38 -0.16
C LEU A 96 -9.93 -5.01 -1.35
N LYS A 97 -9.06 -5.98 -1.12
CA LYS A 97 -8.39 -6.71 -2.21
C LYS A 97 -9.35 -7.55 -3.03
N VAL A 98 -10.32 -8.21 -2.39
CA VAL A 98 -11.33 -9.03 -3.09
C VAL A 98 -12.24 -8.11 -3.92
N LEU A 99 -12.73 -7.02 -3.32
CA LEU A 99 -13.52 -5.99 -4.01
C LEU A 99 -12.79 -5.40 -5.22
N TYR A 100 -11.49 -5.15 -5.09
CA TYR A 100 -10.67 -4.66 -6.21
C TYR A 100 -10.60 -5.65 -7.37
N LYS A 101 -10.41 -6.94 -7.07
CA LYS A 101 -10.20 -7.98 -8.09
C LYS A 101 -11.50 -8.42 -8.76
N MET A 102 -12.60 -8.47 -8.02
CA MET A 102 -13.87 -9.05 -8.46
C MET A 102 -15.07 -8.12 -8.20
N PRO A 103 -15.06 -6.87 -8.71
CA PRO A 103 -16.04 -5.84 -8.31
C PRO A 103 -17.50 -6.26 -8.58
N LYS A 104 -17.78 -6.84 -9.75
CA LYS A 104 -19.15 -7.27 -10.11
C LYS A 104 -19.68 -8.37 -9.20
N ALA A 105 -18.87 -9.40 -8.94
CA ALA A 105 -19.26 -10.52 -8.09
C ALA A 105 -19.42 -10.09 -6.63
N CYS A 106 -18.57 -9.18 -6.15
CA CYS A 106 -18.70 -8.64 -4.80
C CYS A 106 -19.93 -7.77 -4.64
N LEU A 107 -20.25 -6.89 -5.60
CA LEU A 107 -21.46 -6.08 -5.53
C LEU A 107 -22.71 -6.98 -5.44
N ALA A 108 -22.79 -8.00 -6.29
CA ALA A 108 -23.90 -8.96 -6.25
C ALA A 108 -23.99 -9.77 -4.94
N ALA A 109 -22.89 -9.90 -4.18
CA ALA A 109 -22.85 -10.63 -2.92
C ALA A 109 -23.08 -9.73 -1.69
N LEU A 110 -23.06 -8.40 -1.87
CA LEU A 110 -23.29 -7.41 -0.81
C LEU A 110 -24.71 -6.82 -0.85
N GLU A 111 -25.49 -7.14 -1.89
CA GLU A 111 -26.95 -6.95 -1.96
C GLU A 111 -27.69 -7.97 -1.07
#